data_AF-W2RNE3-F1
#
_entry.id   AF-W2RNE3-F1
#
_cell.length_a   1.000
_cell.length_b   1.000
_cell.length_c   1.000
_cell.angle_alpha   90.00
_cell.angle_beta   90.00
_cell.angle_gamma   90.00
#
_symmetry.space_group_name_H-M   'P 1'
#
loop_
_entity.id
_entity.type
_entity.pdbx_description
1 polymer ?
#
loop_
_entity_poly.entity_id
_entity_poly.type
_entity_poly.pdbx_seq_one_letter_code
_entity_poly.pdbx_strand_id
1 'polypeptide(L)'
;MQRPIHKHADEDGHFRRPASAFRNFISDEPGSRFPPEKDRYVLYVNYGCPWAHRTILVRALKSLEPIIELVVTDFDLTENGWLFTGRNGSPTAEPLYGFTNLKQLYLKADPNYKGRYTVPTLWDKKQHTIVNNESSEIIRMFYTTFDSFLDPQHREVNKLGGGFYPEGLRSEIDAMNDWVYNTINNGVYKVGFATTQEAYDANIYPLFSSLDRIEKHLANPAHQPFLFGEHLTEADVRLYTTMIRFDAAYVTIFQCNLRDIRHGYPRISRWLRNIYWDQTDRTNNGVFKKTSFFEIYKYGYYKAKHRQLYGGSDLGWNVVLPRGPVPDIEPLTDEEEAQISGGTVSSPTNGAPTGIIAGMSINEAAAADLGDEDMSPKQRLERATTHGDENKKWYKAAKKAEKQAGAANMHLAL
;
A
#
# COMPACT_ATOMS: atom_id res chain seq x y z
N MET A 1 -4.77 -7.81 32.24
CA MET A 1 -3.50 -7.34 31.65
C MET A 1 -3.66 -7.23 30.14
N GLN A 2 -3.25 -6.12 29.52
CA GLN A 2 -3.25 -5.98 28.06
C GLN A 2 -2.19 -6.93 27.48
N ARG A 3 -2.53 -7.70 26.45
CA ARG A 3 -1.58 -8.61 25.78
C ARG A 3 -0.42 -7.80 25.19
N PRO A 4 0.85 -8.20 25.41
CA PRO A 4 1.99 -7.47 24.86
C PRO A 4 1.90 -7.36 23.34
N ILE A 5 2.28 -6.20 22.79
CA ILE A 5 2.13 -5.91 21.35
C ILE A 5 2.95 -6.88 20.49
N HIS A 6 4.06 -7.40 21.01
CA HIS A 6 4.94 -8.37 20.33
C HIS A 6 4.44 -9.83 20.43
N LYS A 7 3.44 -10.15 21.28
CA LYS A 7 2.87 -11.50 21.40
C LYS A 7 1.67 -11.66 20.48
N HIS A 8 1.91 -12.21 19.30
CA HIS A 8 0.89 -12.33 18.26
C HIS A 8 0.05 -13.63 18.34
N ALA A 9 0.65 -14.79 18.63
CA ALA A 9 -0.02 -16.09 18.68
C ALA A 9 -0.56 -16.45 20.08
N ASP A 10 -1.69 -17.15 20.09
CA ASP A 10 -2.37 -17.69 21.28
C ASP A 10 -1.59 -18.89 21.84
N GLU A 11 -2.05 -19.47 22.95
CA GLU A 11 -1.34 -20.57 23.63
C GLU A 11 -1.20 -21.83 22.78
N ASP A 12 -2.14 -22.07 21.86
CA ASP A 12 -2.10 -23.16 20.88
C ASP A 12 -1.19 -22.87 19.67
N GLY A 13 -0.53 -21.72 19.66
CA GLY A 13 0.38 -21.29 18.62
C GLY A 13 -0.28 -20.65 17.39
N HIS A 14 -1.61 -20.53 17.37
CA HIS A 14 -2.32 -19.87 16.28
C HIS A 14 -2.39 -18.36 16.45
N PHE A 15 -2.21 -17.62 15.36
CA PHE A 15 -2.51 -16.19 15.31
C PHE A 15 -3.99 -15.96 14.98
N ARG A 16 -4.73 -15.36 15.92
CA ARG A 16 -6.11 -14.90 15.72
C ARG A 16 -6.15 -13.37 15.74
N ARG A 17 -6.49 -12.77 14.60
CA ARG A 17 -6.56 -11.30 14.46
C ARG A 17 -7.78 -10.77 15.24
N PRO A 18 -7.60 -9.87 16.21
CA PRO A 18 -8.73 -9.17 16.82
C PRO A 18 -9.43 -8.28 15.79
N ALA A 19 -10.76 -8.20 15.86
CA ALA A 19 -11.54 -7.31 15.01
C ALA A 19 -11.24 -5.82 15.32
N SER A 20 -11.37 -4.97 14.30
CA SER A 20 -11.32 -3.51 14.46
C SER A 20 -12.51 -3.00 15.26
N ALA A 21 -12.27 -1.99 16.09
CA ALA A 21 -13.21 -1.52 17.11
C ALA A 21 -14.04 -0.30 16.69
N PHE A 22 -13.45 0.63 15.94
CA PHE A 22 -14.15 1.81 15.45
C PHE A 22 -14.69 1.52 14.06
N ARG A 23 -16.03 1.49 13.94
CA ARG A 23 -16.75 1.00 12.75
C ARG A 23 -17.84 1.96 12.27
N ASN A 24 -17.68 3.26 12.55
CA ASN A 24 -18.60 4.27 12.04
C ASN A 24 -18.31 4.54 10.56
N PHE A 25 -19.27 5.16 9.87
CA PHE A 25 -19.15 5.53 8.47
C PHE A 25 -19.28 7.04 8.30
N ILE A 26 -18.53 7.58 7.34
CA ILE A 26 -18.84 8.87 6.76
C ILE A 26 -20.05 8.65 5.85
N SER A 27 -21.04 9.53 5.93
CA SER A 27 -22.29 9.41 5.18
C SER A 27 -22.84 10.79 4.85
N ASP A 28 -23.32 10.95 3.63
CA ASP A 28 -24.01 12.13 3.09
C ASP A 28 -25.49 12.21 3.48
N GLU A 29 -26.01 11.21 4.20
CA GLU A 29 -27.38 11.22 4.70
C GLU A 29 -27.63 12.41 5.65
N PRO A 30 -28.81 13.06 5.57
CA PRO A 30 -29.16 14.16 6.45
C PRO A 30 -29.02 13.78 7.94
N GLY A 31 -28.31 14.60 8.71
CA GLY A 31 -28.09 14.36 10.13
C GLY A 31 -27.02 13.33 10.45
N SER A 32 -26.26 12.85 9.46
CA SER A 32 -25.08 12.02 9.67
C SER A 32 -24.15 12.64 10.72
N ARG A 33 -23.66 11.81 11.65
CA ARG A 33 -22.66 12.23 12.64
C ARG A 33 -21.34 12.65 11.96
N PHE A 34 -21.03 12.01 10.83
CA PHE A 34 -19.81 12.18 10.06
C PHE A 34 -20.17 12.52 8.59
N PRO A 35 -20.58 13.75 8.28
CA PRO A 35 -20.86 14.17 6.90
C PRO A 35 -19.57 14.42 6.11
N PRO A 36 -19.54 14.13 4.80
CA PRO A 36 -18.40 14.46 3.95
C PRO A 36 -18.16 15.96 3.92
N GLU A 37 -16.97 16.38 4.33
CA GLU A 37 -16.55 17.79 4.36
C GLU A 37 -15.06 17.89 4.03
N LYS A 38 -14.69 18.92 3.25
CA LYS A 38 -13.27 19.26 3.01
C LYS A 38 -12.61 19.65 4.34
N ASP A 39 -11.33 19.31 4.45
CA ASP A 39 -10.48 19.68 5.59
C ASP A 39 -10.97 19.16 6.96
N ARG A 40 -11.87 18.17 7.02
CA ARG A 40 -12.36 17.58 8.28
C ARG A 40 -11.64 16.31 8.69
N TYR A 41 -11.24 15.49 7.72
CA TYR A 41 -10.79 14.12 7.99
C TYR A 41 -9.28 13.96 7.83
N VAL A 42 -8.68 13.21 8.75
CA VAL A 42 -7.26 12.84 8.71
C VAL A 42 -7.14 11.32 8.65
N LEU A 43 -6.31 10.82 7.74
CA LEU A 43 -5.99 9.42 7.61
C LEU A 43 -4.58 9.17 8.15
N TYR A 44 -4.48 8.53 9.30
CA TYR A 44 -3.19 8.11 9.88
C TYR A 44 -2.79 6.75 9.33
N VAL A 45 -1.58 6.66 8.75
CA VAL A 45 -1.10 5.49 8.01
C VAL A 45 0.35 5.14 8.34
N ASN A 46 0.74 3.91 7.98
CA ASN A 46 2.14 3.51 7.90
C ASN A 46 2.39 2.88 6.52
N TYR A 47 3.42 3.34 5.78
CA TYR A 47 3.72 2.83 4.45
C TYR A 47 4.09 1.34 4.42
N GLY A 48 4.60 0.79 5.52
CA GLY A 48 4.86 -0.65 5.65
C GLY A 48 3.60 -1.52 5.73
N CYS A 49 2.48 -0.97 6.19
CA CYS A 49 1.26 -1.72 6.47
C CYS A 49 0.41 -1.98 5.22
N PRO A 50 0.07 -3.24 4.85
CA PRO A 50 -0.76 -3.53 3.69
C PRO A 50 -2.21 -3.05 3.84
N TRP A 51 -2.75 -3.07 5.06
CA TRP A 51 -4.10 -2.58 5.34
C TRP A 51 -4.20 -1.07 5.12
N ALA A 52 -3.20 -0.30 5.57
CA ALA A 52 -3.13 1.14 5.33
C ALA A 52 -2.80 1.45 3.86
N HIS A 53 -2.02 0.59 3.20
CA HIS A 53 -1.71 0.75 1.78
C HIS A 53 -2.99 0.72 0.91
N ARG A 54 -4.03 -0.04 1.28
CA ARG A 54 -5.33 0.00 0.59
C ARG A 54 -5.95 1.39 0.61
N THR A 55 -5.97 2.03 1.77
CA THR A 55 -6.56 3.36 1.93
C THR A 55 -5.72 4.45 1.26
N ILE A 56 -4.38 4.28 1.22
CA ILE A 56 -3.47 5.16 0.48
C ILE A 56 -3.75 5.06 -1.03
N LEU A 57 -3.85 3.83 -1.56
CA LEU A 57 -4.14 3.59 -2.98
C LEU A 57 -5.48 4.20 -3.36
N VAL A 58 -6.56 3.89 -2.64
CA VAL A 58 -7.88 4.41 -2.98
C VAL A 58 -7.97 5.92 -2.82
N ARG A 59 -7.34 6.50 -1.78
CA ARG A 59 -7.24 7.96 -1.63
C ARG A 59 -6.65 8.61 -2.88
N ALA A 60 -5.57 8.07 -3.40
CA ALA A 60 -4.92 8.62 -4.58
C ALA A 60 -5.64 8.29 -5.89
N LEU A 61 -6.15 7.07 -6.06
CA LEU A 61 -6.96 6.68 -7.23
C LEU A 61 -8.25 7.51 -7.39
N LYS A 62 -8.81 7.97 -6.26
CA LYS A 62 -9.99 8.85 -6.21
C LYS A 62 -9.65 10.34 -6.18
N SER A 63 -8.37 10.72 -6.25
CA SER A 63 -7.93 12.12 -6.19
C SER A 63 -8.41 12.85 -4.93
N LEU A 64 -8.44 12.14 -3.78
CA LEU A 64 -8.91 12.65 -2.49
C LEU A 64 -7.82 13.39 -1.70
N GLU A 65 -6.64 13.58 -2.27
CA GLU A 65 -5.51 14.27 -1.66
C GLU A 65 -5.86 15.64 -1.04
N PRO A 66 -6.58 16.54 -1.75
CA PRO A 66 -6.93 17.85 -1.22
C PRO A 66 -8.12 17.83 -0.25
N ILE A 67 -8.74 16.67 0.01
CA ILE A 67 -9.95 16.54 0.83
C ILE A 67 -9.63 15.83 2.15
N ILE A 68 -8.82 14.78 2.08
CA ILE A 68 -8.45 13.93 3.22
C ILE A 68 -6.97 14.10 3.47
N GLU A 69 -6.64 14.68 4.61
CA GLU A 69 -5.26 14.86 5.06
C GLU A 69 -4.63 13.49 5.33
N LEU A 70 -3.35 13.31 4.97
CA LEU A 70 -2.62 12.07 5.21
C LEU A 70 -1.48 12.33 6.19
N VAL A 71 -1.47 11.61 7.31
CA VAL A 71 -0.39 11.68 8.29
C VAL A 71 0.28 10.31 8.39
N VAL A 72 1.58 10.28 8.11
CA VAL A 72 2.38 9.05 8.11
C VAL A 72 3.03 8.88 9.48
N THR A 73 3.00 7.68 10.04
CA THR A 73 3.73 7.31 11.26
C THR A 73 5.13 6.78 10.92
N ASP A 74 6.08 6.85 11.86
CA ASP A 74 7.35 6.13 11.74
C ASP A 74 7.13 4.61 11.73
N PHE A 75 8.10 3.83 11.26
CA PHE A 75 8.07 2.36 11.22
C PHE A 75 8.22 1.72 12.60
N ASP A 76 8.51 2.52 13.62
CA ASP A 76 8.72 2.05 14.99
C ASP A 76 7.37 1.81 15.69
N LEU A 77 7.04 0.53 15.90
CA LEU A 77 5.82 0.07 16.56
C LEU A 77 6.07 -0.36 18.01
N THR A 78 5.93 0.56 18.96
CA THR A 78 6.18 0.30 20.39
C THR A 78 4.93 -0.23 21.08
N GLU A 79 5.01 -0.51 22.39
CA GLU A 79 3.86 -0.75 23.26
C GLU A 79 2.83 0.41 23.30
N ASN A 80 3.27 1.62 22.94
CA ASN A 80 2.43 2.80 22.79
C ASN A 80 1.92 2.97 21.34
N GLY A 81 2.05 1.94 20.50
CA GLY A 81 1.68 2.00 19.10
C GLY A 81 2.76 2.63 18.22
N TRP A 82 2.34 3.05 17.03
CA TRP A 82 3.18 3.70 16.03
C TRP A 82 3.60 5.09 16.48
N LEU A 83 4.87 5.44 16.28
CA LEU A 83 5.44 6.70 16.75
C LEU A 83 5.35 7.83 15.72
N PHE A 84 5.41 9.07 16.21
CA PHE A 84 5.68 10.27 15.43
C PHE A 84 7.05 10.83 15.84
N THR A 85 8.03 10.82 14.92
CA THR A 85 9.44 11.05 15.26
C THR A 85 10.18 12.06 14.39
N GLY A 86 9.58 12.53 13.29
CA GLY A 86 10.26 13.39 12.31
C GLY A 86 11.14 12.61 11.30
N ARG A 87 11.09 11.28 11.32
CA ARG A 87 11.83 10.40 10.40
C ARG A 87 10.90 9.69 9.43
N ASN A 88 11.42 9.22 8.30
CA ASN A 88 10.70 8.32 7.40
C ASN A 88 9.36 8.90 6.88
N GLY A 89 9.30 10.23 6.71
CA GLY A 89 8.08 10.94 6.33
C GLY A 89 7.07 11.17 7.46
N SER A 90 7.35 10.72 8.68
CA SER A 90 6.57 11.05 9.87
C SER A 90 6.83 12.49 10.30
N PRO A 91 5.81 13.23 10.80
CA PRO A 91 6.05 14.49 11.49
C PRO A 91 6.76 14.25 12.83
N THR A 92 7.36 15.30 13.40
CA THR A 92 8.01 15.27 14.73
C THR A 92 7.02 15.07 15.88
N ALA A 93 5.76 15.42 15.65
CA ALA A 93 4.62 15.11 16.48
C ALA A 93 3.35 15.08 15.61
N GLU A 94 2.32 14.40 16.08
CA GLU A 94 1.00 14.39 15.49
C GLU A 94 0.47 15.84 15.37
N PRO A 95 0.04 16.29 14.18
CA PRO A 95 -0.18 17.71 13.88
C PRO A 95 -1.36 18.36 14.61
N LEU A 96 -2.35 17.59 15.08
CA LEU A 96 -3.53 18.15 15.73
C LEU A 96 -3.34 18.41 17.22
N TYR A 97 -2.64 17.52 17.92
CA TYR A 97 -2.56 17.52 19.38
C TYR A 97 -1.12 17.45 19.92
N GLY A 98 -0.11 17.40 19.06
CA GLY A 98 1.29 17.25 19.46
C GLY A 98 1.61 15.88 20.05
N PHE A 99 0.81 14.85 19.73
CA PHE A 99 1.04 13.50 20.23
C PHE A 99 2.29 12.86 19.63
N THR A 100 2.96 12.02 20.41
CA THR A 100 4.19 11.33 19.99
C THR A 100 3.93 9.91 19.52
N ASN A 101 2.71 9.39 19.70
CA ASN A 101 2.33 8.05 19.28
C ASN A 101 0.83 7.89 19.04
N LEU A 102 0.47 6.85 18.28
CA LEU A 102 -0.91 6.56 17.88
C LEU A 102 -1.81 6.17 19.05
N LYS A 103 -1.28 5.56 20.13
CA LYS A 103 -2.09 5.24 21.32
C LYS A 103 -2.77 6.48 21.90
N GLN A 104 -2.11 7.64 21.88
CA GLN A 104 -2.71 8.88 22.38
C GLN A 104 -3.96 9.29 21.60
N LEU A 105 -4.02 9.06 20.27
CA LEU A 105 -5.24 9.28 19.48
C LEU A 105 -6.37 8.33 19.90
N TYR A 106 -6.06 7.03 20.07
CA TYR A 106 -7.05 6.05 20.51
C TYR A 106 -7.60 6.35 21.91
N LEU A 107 -6.74 6.72 22.85
CA LEU A 107 -7.16 7.10 24.20
C LEU A 107 -7.88 8.46 24.25
N LYS A 108 -7.62 9.34 23.28
CA LYS A 108 -8.40 10.57 23.10
C LYS A 108 -9.82 10.27 22.59
N ALA A 109 -9.97 9.32 21.68
CA ALA A 109 -11.28 8.89 21.19
C ALA A 109 -12.08 8.08 22.22
N ASP A 110 -11.41 7.21 22.97
CA ASP A 110 -11.97 6.41 24.06
C ASP A 110 -10.92 6.17 25.15
N PRO A 111 -11.00 6.84 26.31
CA PRO A 111 -10.06 6.68 27.42
C PRO A 111 -9.99 5.25 27.99
N ASN A 112 -11.03 4.43 27.74
CA ASN A 112 -11.11 3.05 28.20
C ASN A 112 -10.72 2.03 27.12
N TYR A 113 -10.18 2.48 25.98
CA TYR A 113 -9.82 1.59 24.88
C TYR A 113 -8.73 0.57 25.28
N LYS A 114 -9.02 -0.72 25.07
CA LYS A 114 -8.12 -1.84 25.42
C LYS A 114 -7.57 -2.61 24.21
N GLY A 115 -7.97 -2.23 23.01
CA GLY A 115 -7.59 -2.90 21.77
C GLY A 115 -6.17 -2.56 21.29
N ARG A 116 -5.86 -2.95 20.05
CA ARG A 116 -4.60 -2.59 19.39
C ARG A 116 -4.72 -1.19 18.75
N TYR A 117 -3.64 -0.43 18.76
CA TYR A 117 -3.56 0.89 18.12
C TYR A 117 -3.10 0.72 16.66
N THR A 118 -4.06 0.46 15.76
CA THR A 118 -3.77 0.02 14.38
C THR A 118 -3.82 1.17 13.37
N VAL A 119 -3.07 1.02 12.29
CA VAL A 119 -3.26 1.79 11.05
C VAL A 119 -3.94 0.89 10.01
N PRO A 120 -4.80 1.44 9.11
CA PRO A 120 -5.18 2.84 9.01
C PRO A 120 -6.09 3.29 10.16
N THR A 121 -6.08 4.58 10.48
CA THR A 121 -7.03 5.23 11.40
C THR A 121 -7.61 6.46 10.72
N LEU A 122 -8.92 6.46 10.45
CA LEU A 122 -9.65 7.60 9.91
C LEU A 122 -10.21 8.43 11.07
N TRP A 123 -9.71 9.65 11.21
CA TRP A 123 -9.98 10.57 12.31
C TRP A 123 -10.85 11.74 11.85
N ASP A 124 -11.75 12.16 12.73
CA ASP A 124 -12.56 13.37 12.56
C ASP A 124 -12.03 14.51 13.44
N LYS A 125 -11.57 15.60 12.80
CA LYS A 125 -11.06 16.79 13.50
C LYS A 125 -12.13 17.54 14.30
N LYS A 126 -13.40 17.52 13.86
CA LYS A 126 -14.50 18.23 14.52
C LYS A 126 -15.01 17.48 15.75
N GLN A 127 -15.16 16.17 15.63
CA GLN A 127 -15.66 15.32 16.73
C GLN A 127 -14.55 14.81 17.66
N HIS A 128 -13.27 15.06 17.32
CA HIS A 128 -12.11 14.62 18.07
C HIS A 128 -12.12 13.12 18.39
N THR A 129 -12.53 12.31 17.41
CA THR A 129 -12.71 10.87 17.58
C THR A 129 -12.31 10.09 16.32
N ILE A 130 -12.13 8.78 16.49
CA ILE A 130 -11.89 7.87 15.37
C ILE A 130 -13.23 7.53 14.73
N VAL A 131 -13.36 7.81 13.43
CA VAL A 131 -14.50 7.37 12.63
C VAL A 131 -14.42 5.86 12.44
N ASN A 132 -13.32 5.40 11.86
CA ASN A 132 -13.15 4.01 11.46
C ASN A 132 -11.67 3.58 11.48
N ASN A 133 -11.39 2.33 11.86
CA ASN A 133 -10.06 1.72 11.78
C ASN A 133 -10.06 0.34 11.07
N GLU A 134 -11.07 0.07 10.26
CA GLU A 134 -11.18 -1.08 9.36
C GLU A 134 -10.91 -0.64 7.91
N SER A 135 -9.79 -1.10 7.35
CA SER A 135 -9.35 -0.74 6.01
C SER A 135 -10.38 -1.04 4.92
N SER A 136 -11.12 -2.16 5.04
CA SER A 136 -12.10 -2.54 4.01
C SER A 136 -13.33 -1.64 3.99
N GLU A 137 -13.67 -1.03 5.12
CA GLU A 137 -14.78 -0.08 5.20
C GLU A 137 -14.34 1.32 4.79
N ILE A 138 -13.13 1.73 5.20
CA ILE A 138 -12.56 3.05 4.82
C ILE A 138 -12.48 3.17 3.30
N ILE A 139 -11.98 2.14 2.60
CA ILE A 139 -11.93 2.20 1.13
C ILE A 139 -13.32 2.32 0.51
N ARG A 140 -14.33 1.63 1.07
CA ARG A 140 -15.72 1.73 0.59
C ARG A 140 -16.34 3.11 0.81
N MET A 141 -16.01 3.79 1.91
CA MET A 141 -16.38 5.21 2.10
C MET A 141 -15.74 6.10 1.04
N PHE A 142 -14.49 5.84 0.68
CA PHE A 142 -13.76 6.70 -0.26
C PHE A 142 -14.24 6.57 -1.70
N TYR A 143 -14.95 5.50 -2.06
CA TYR A 143 -15.48 5.32 -3.41
C TYR A 143 -16.45 6.43 -3.77
N THR A 144 -17.44 6.73 -2.93
CA THR A 144 -18.56 7.62 -3.30
C THR A 144 -18.77 8.80 -2.37
N THR A 145 -18.45 8.68 -1.08
CA THR A 145 -18.92 9.64 -0.06
C THR A 145 -18.38 11.07 -0.27
N PHE A 146 -17.27 11.22 -1.00
CA PHE A 146 -16.67 12.53 -1.31
C PHE A 146 -16.83 12.96 -2.77
N ASP A 147 -17.62 12.23 -3.59
CA ASP A 147 -17.77 12.49 -5.02
C ASP A 147 -18.25 13.91 -5.34
N SER A 148 -19.06 14.52 -4.46
CA SER A 148 -19.55 15.89 -4.63
C SER A 148 -18.43 16.94 -4.65
N PHE A 149 -17.25 16.63 -4.10
CA PHE A 149 -16.07 17.49 -4.10
C PHE A 149 -15.10 17.23 -5.25
N LEU A 150 -15.33 16.18 -6.04
CA LEU A 150 -14.47 15.75 -7.13
C LEU A 150 -14.98 16.26 -8.48
N ASP A 151 -14.04 16.49 -9.41
CA ASP A 151 -14.39 16.73 -10.81
C ASP A 151 -15.14 15.51 -11.38
N PRO A 152 -16.05 15.71 -12.34
CA PRO A 152 -16.90 14.64 -12.86
C PRO A 152 -16.13 13.36 -13.23
N GLN A 153 -14.98 13.45 -13.90
CA GLN A 153 -14.16 12.30 -14.31
C GLN A 153 -13.58 11.45 -13.15
N HIS A 154 -13.51 12.01 -11.95
CA HIS A 154 -13.00 11.33 -10.76
C HIS A 154 -14.11 10.72 -9.89
N ARG A 155 -15.38 11.08 -10.15
CA ARG A 155 -16.55 10.51 -9.45
C ARG A 155 -16.77 9.05 -9.82
N GLU A 156 -17.23 8.26 -8.86
CA GLU A 156 -17.36 6.81 -9.01
C GLU A 156 -18.32 6.44 -10.13
N VAL A 157 -19.47 7.14 -10.18
CA VAL A 157 -20.52 6.92 -11.19
C VAL A 157 -20.03 7.14 -12.62
N ASN A 158 -18.95 7.89 -12.81
CA ASN A 158 -18.38 8.21 -14.12
C ASN A 158 -17.16 7.33 -14.46
N LYS A 159 -16.79 6.39 -13.58
CA LYS A 159 -15.71 5.43 -13.87
C LYS A 159 -16.19 4.37 -14.84
N LEU A 160 -15.38 4.09 -15.85
CA LEU A 160 -15.59 2.96 -16.75
C LEU A 160 -15.64 1.65 -15.93
N GLY A 161 -16.49 0.72 -16.34
CA GLY A 161 -16.72 -0.53 -15.59
C GLY A 161 -17.55 -0.40 -14.31
N GLY A 162 -18.03 0.81 -13.97
CA GLY A 162 -18.84 1.06 -12.78
C GLY A 162 -18.02 1.25 -11.49
N GLY A 163 -16.73 1.58 -11.60
CA GLY A 163 -15.86 1.94 -10.47
C GLY A 163 -15.23 0.73 -9.77
N PHE A 164 -14.85 0.91 -8.50
CA PHE A 164 -14.15 -0.08 -7.68
C PHE A 164 -15.07 -1.21 -7.19
N TYR A 165 -16.38 -0.95 -7.09
CA TYR A 165 -17.36 -1.89 -6.54
C TYR A 165 -18.68 -1.92 -7.34
N PRO A 166 -18.62 -2.28 -8.64
CA PRO A 166 -19.77 -2.21 -9.55
C PRO A 166 -20.83 -3.25 -9.19
N GLU A 167 -22.11 -2.87 -9.33
CA GLU A 167 -23.27 -3.65 -8.86
C GLU A 167 -23.28 -5.09 -9.39
N GLY A 168 -23.03 -5.28 -10.69
CA GLY A 168 -23.06 -6.59 -11.34
C GLY A 168 -21.98 -7.57 -10.86
N LEU A 169 -20.87 -7.07 -10.29
CA LEU A 169 -19.75 -7.91 -9.83
C LEU A 169 -19.69 -8.05 -8.31
N ARG A 170 -20.57 -7.39 -7.54
CA ARG A 170 -20.49 -7.35 -6.07
C ARG A 170 -20.44 -8.73 -5.43
N SER A 171 -21.30 -9.64 -5.87
CA SER A 171 -21.37 -10.99 -5.31
C SER A 171 -20.07 -11.78 -5.53
N GLU A 172 -19.46 -11.66 -6.71
CA GLU A 172 -18.20 -12.32 -7.05
C GLU A 172 -17.01 -11.67 -6.33
N ILE A 173 -16.99 -10.34 -6.26
CA ILE A 173 -15.99 -9.56 -5.52
C ILE A 173 -16.02 -9.91 -4.03
N ASP A 174 -17.21 -9.91 -3.41
CA ASP A 174 -17.38 -10.23 -1.99
C ASP A 174 -16.97 -11.68 -1.70
N ALA A 175 -17.40 -12.63 -2.55
CA ALA A 175 -17.00 -14.02 -2.43
C ALA A 175 -15.47 -14.17 -2.54
N MET A 176 -14.83 -13.48 -3.50
CA MET A 176 -13.38 -13.49 -3.63
C MET A 176 -12.68 -12.87 -2.43
N ASN A 177 -13.12 -11.69 -2.02
CA ASN A 177 -12.53 -10.92 -0.94
C ASN A 177 -12.58 -11.62 0.42
N ASP A 178 -13.61 -12.43 0.67
CA ASP A 178 -13.71 -13.21 1.90
C ASP A 178 -12.59 -14.25 2.00
N TRP A 179 -12.45 -15.15 1.01
CA TRP A 179 -11.39 -16.15 1.07
C TRP A 179 -10.01 -15.54 0.88
N VAL A 180 -9.84 -14.54 0.00
CA VAL A 180 -8.56 -13.82 -0.16
C VAL A 180 -8.15 -13.17 1.16
N TYR A 181 -9.08 -12.56 1.91
CA TYR A 181 -8.76 -12.06 3.25
C TYR A 181 -8.32 -13.19 4.18
N ASN A 182 -9.12 -14.25 4.28
CA ASN A 182 -8.94 -15.30 5.27
C ASN A 182 -7.67 -16.14 5.07
N THR A 183 -7.33 -16.48 3.81
CA THR A 183 -6.25 -17.42 3.48
C THR A 183 -5.07 -16.78 2.78
N ILE A 184 -5.18 -15.55 2.26
CA ILE A 184 -4.05 -14.82 1.65
C ILE A 184 -3.64 -13.62 2.50
N ASN A 185 -4.46 -12.55 2.55
CA ASN A 185 -4.06 -11.30 3.19
C ASN A 185 -3.77 -11.47 4.68
N ASN A 186 -4.65 -12.17 5.39
CA ASN A 186 -4.43 -12.56 6.77
C ASN A 186 -3.67 -13.88 6.88
N GLY A 187 -3.74 -14.74 5.85
CA GLY A 187 -3.05 -16.04 5.81
C GLY A 187 -1.54 -15.92 6.00
N VAL A 188 -0.87 -14.98 5.31
CA VAL A 188 0.57 -14.76 5.49
C VAL A 188 0.94 -14.40 6.94
N TYR A 189 0.06 -13.70 7.67
CA TYR A 189 0.27 -13.42 9.10
C TYR A 189 -0.02 -14.65 9.97
N LYS A 190 -1.03 -15.46 9.63
CA LYS A 190 -1.30 -16.73 10.33
C LYS A 190 -0.11 -17.67 10.25
N VAL A 191 0.53 -17.76 9.08
CA VAL A 191 1.79 -18.50 8.88
C VAL A 191 2.92 -17.84 9.68
N GLY A 192 3.20 -16.56 9.42
CA GLY A 192 4.41 -15.90 9.94
C GLY A 192 4.43 -15.64 11.45
N PHE A 193 3.27 -15.63 12.09
CA PHE A 193 3.14 -15.50 13.54
C PHE A 193 2.87 -16.82 14.25
N ALA A 194 2.72 -17.94 13.54
CA ALA A 194 2.62 -19.24 14.18
C ALA A 194 3.83 -19.51 15.09
N THR A 195 3.59 -20.11 16.25
CA THR A 195 4.64 -20.50 17.20
C THR A 195 4.76 -22.01 17.41
N THR A 196 3.94 -22.79 16.70
CA THR A 196 3.99 -24.26 16.66
C THR A 196 4.02 -24.71 15.19
N GLN A 197 4.63 -25.88 14.94
CA GLN A 197 4.68 -26.47 13.60
C GLN A 197 3.26 -26.77 13.08
N GLU A 198 2.39 -27.29 13.93
CA GLU A 198 0.98 -27.57 13.60
C GLU A 198 0.23 -26.31 13.16
N ALA A 199 0.38 -25.19 13.88
CA ALA A 199 -0.27 -23.94 13.50
C ALA A 199 0.30 -23.35 12.19
N TYR A 200 1.60 -23.53 11.94
CA TYR A 200 2.24 -23.16 10.68
C TYR A 200 1.69 -24.00 9.51
N ASP A 201 1.72 -25.34 9.63
CA ASP A 201 1.26 -26.28 8.60
C ASP A 201 -0.22 -26.09 8.28
N ALA A 202 -1.05 -25.84 9.31
CA ALA A 202 -2.47 -25.56 9.15
C ALA A 202 -2.77 -24.29 8.34
N ASN A 203 -1.79 -23.40 8.13
CA ASN A 203 -1.99 -22.14 7.41
C ASN A 203 -1.15 -22.02 6.13
N ILE A 204 0.02 -22.66 6.06
CA ILE A 204 0.87 -22.62 4.86
C ILE A 204 0.18 -23.30 3.67
N TYR A 205 -0.43 -24.47 3.86
CA TYR A 205 -1.09 -25.18 2.76
C TYR A 205 -2.35 -24.46 2.25
N PRO A 206 -3.27 -23.95 3.11
CA PRO A 206 -4.39 -23.13 2.64
C PRO A 206 -3.98 -21.84 1.93
N LEU A 207 -2.88 -21.20 2.36
CA LEU A 207 -2.32 -20.04 1.68
C LEU A 207 -1.95 -20.39 0.24
N PHE A 208 -1.14 -21.42 0.04
CA PHE A 208 -0.68 -21.80 -1.30
C PHE A 208 -1.80 -22.38 -2.16
N SER A 209 -2.76 -23.12 -1.59
CA SER A 209 -3.97 -23.55 -2.31
C SER A 209 -4.80 -22.36 -2.81
N SER A 210 -4.83 -21.26 -2.05
CA SER A 210 -5.54 -20.04 -2.45
C SER A 210 -4.78 -19.23 -3.51
N LEU A 211 -3.44 -19.26 -3.48
CA LEU A 211 -2.62 -18.70 -4.56
C LEU A 211 -2.80 -19.51 -5.85
N ASP A 212 -2.83 -20.85 -5.79
CA ASP A 212 -3.16 -21.71 -6.94
C ASP A 212 -4.56 -21.38 -7.49
N ARG A 213 -5.52 -21.04 -6.63
CA ARG A 213 -6.86 -20.60 -7.04
C ARG A 213 -6.83 -19.27 -7.78
N ILE A 214 -6.07 -18.27 -7.31
CA ILE A 214 -5.88 -17.00 -8.04
C ILE A 214 -5.19 -17.24 -9.38
N GLU A 215 -4.14 -18.06 -9.41
CA GLU A 215 -3.41 -18.39 -10.64
C GLU A 215 -4.34 -19.02 -11.68
N LYS A 216 -5.20 -19.96 -11.26
CA LYS A 216 -6.24 -20.55 -12.12
C LYS A 216 -7.28 -19.52 -12.56
N HIS A 217 -7.69 -18.61 -11.68
CA HIS A 217 -8.63 -17.53 -11.99
C HIS A 217 -8.10 -16.63 -13.11
N LEU A 218 -6.85 -16.18 -12.97
CA LEU A 218 -6.15 -15.35 -13.98
C LEU A 218 -5.83 -16.11 -15.28
N ALA A 219 -6.08 -17.42 -15.36
CA ALA A 219 -5.93 -18.19 -16.60
C ALA A 219 -7.07 -17.94 -17.59
N ASN A 220 -8.23 -17.48 -17.11
CA ASN A 220 -9.34 -17.09 -17.97
C ASN A 220 -9.03 -15.73 -18.64
N PRO A 221 -9.07 -15.61 -19.98
CA PRO A 221 -8.86 -14.34 -20.67
C PRO A 221 -9.83 -13.22 -20.24
N ALA A 222 -11.02 -13.57 -19.71
CA ALA A 222 -11.97 -12.60 -19.16
C ALA A 222 -11.52 -11.98 -17.82
N HIS A 223 -10.44 -12.49 -17.21
CA HIS A 223 -9.87 -12.01 -15.95
C HIS A 223 -8.50 -11.39 -16.19
N GLN A 224 -8.42 -10.51 -17.19
CA GLN A 224 -7.24 -9.74 -17.54
C GLN A 224 -7.62 -8.32 -18.01
N PRO A 225 -6.76 -7.33 -17.73
CA PRO A 225 -5.53 -7.44 -16.96
C PRO A 225 -5.77 -7.40 -15.44
N PHE A 226 -7.01 -7.17 -14.98
CA PHE A 226 -7.41 -7.20 -13.57
C PHE A 226 -8.21 -8.46 -13.24
N LEU A 227 -8.43 -8.70 -11.94
CA LEU A 227 -9.11 -9.89 -11.43
C LEU A 227 -10.50 -10.09 -12.04
N PHE A 228 -11.24 -9.02 -12.30
CA PHE A 228 -12.59 -9.09 -12.87
C PHE A 228 -12.70 -8.48 -14.27
N GLY A 229 -11.60 -8.50 -15.03
CA GLY A 229 -11.56 -8.10 -16.43
C GLY A 229 -10.83 -6.79 -16.67
N GLU A 230 -11.42 -5.92 -17.49
CA GLU A 230 -10.75 -4.72 -18.02
C GLU A 230 -10.60 -3.61 -16.97
N HIS A 231 -11.42 -3.58 -15.93
CA HIS A 231 -11.46 -2.48 -14.98
C HIS A 231 -10.96 -2.90 -13.59
N LEU A 232 -10.21 -2.00 -12.96
CA LEU A 232 -9.66 -2.17 -11.62
C LEU A 232 -10.79 -2.20 -10.59
N THR A 233 -10.80 -3.19 -9.70
CA THR A 233 -11.80 -3.33 -8.64
C THR A 233 -11.17 -3.28 -7.24
N GLU A 234 -12.00 -3.21 -6.19
CA GLU A 234 -11.52 -3.32 -4.81
C GLU A 234 -10.78 -4.65 -4.54
N ALA A 235 -11.10 -5.72 -5.27
CA ALA A 235 -10.43 -7.01 -5.14
C ALA A 235 -8.95 -6.90 -5.53
N ASP A 236 -8.65 -6.18 -6.62
CA ASP A 236 -7.27 -5.96 -7.08
C ASP A 236 -6.47 -5.17 -6.04
N VAL A 237 -7.02 -4.08 -5.51
CA VAL A 237 -6.39 -3.27 -4.46
C VAL A 237 -6.09 -4.12 -3.23
N ARG A 238 -7.05 -4.95 -2.81
CA ARG A 238 -6.91 -5.79 -1.62
C ARG A 238 -5.87 -6.89 -1.79
N LEU A 239 -5.80 -7.52 -2.97
CA LEU A 239 -4.81 -8.54 -3.28
C LEU A 239 -3.41 -7.94 -3.50
N TYR A 240 -3.33 -6.82 -4.22
CA TYR A 240 -2.08 -6.18 -4.64
C TYR A 240 -1.20 -5.88 -3.44
N THR A 241 -1.79 -5.29 -2.40
CA THR A 241 -1.07 -4.92 -1.18
C THR A 241 -0.42 -6.10 -0.46
N THR A 242 -0.91 -7.34 -0.64
CA THR A 242 -0.23 -8.55 -0.18
C THR A 242 0.80 -9.03 -1.19
N MET A 243 0.46 -9.12 -2.48
CA MET A 243 1.35 -9.66 -3.51
C MET A 243 2.63 -8.86 -3.68
N ILE A 244 2.56 -7.52 -3.66
CA ILE A 244 3.74 -6.64 -3.76
C ILE A 244 4.73 -6.79 -2.60
N ARG A 245 4.29 -7.39 -1.49
CA ARG A 245 5.11 -7.67 -0.30
C ARG A 245 5.55 -9.13 -0.20
N PHE A 246 5.03 -10.00 -1.06
CA PHE A 246 5.18 -11.44 -0.90
C PHE A 246 6.64 -11.86 -1.01
N ASP A 247 7.27 -11.62 -2.15
CA ASP A 247 8.67 -11.99 -2.38
C ASP A 247 9.63 -11.12 -1.55
N ALA A 248 9.31 -9.82 -1.40
CA ALA A 248 10.16 -8.85 -0.71
C ALA A 248 10.22 -9.05 0.82
N ALA A 249 9.18 -9.65 1.41
CA ALA A 249 9.09 -9.85 2.85
C ALA A 249 8.57 -11.26 3.22
N TYR A 250 7.36 -11.63 2.81
CA TYR A 250 6.64 -12.78 3.38
C TYR A 250 7.31 -14.14 3.11
N VAL A 251 7.92 -14.34 1.95
CA VAL A 251 8.66 -15.57 1.64
C VAL A 251 9.69 -15.86 2.72
N THR A 252 10.50 -14.86 3.07
CA THR A 252 11.59 -15.04 4.02
C THR A 252 11.12 -14.87 5.47
N ILE A 253 10.45 -13.76 5.78
CA ILE A 253 10.20 -13.37 7.18
C ILE A 253 9.06 -14.15 7.82
N PHE A 254 8.05 -14.49 7.03
CA PHE A 254 6.89 -15.26 7.45
C PHE A 254 6.99 -16.71 7.00
N GLN A 255 8.13 -17.12 6.42
CA GLN A 255 8.36 -18.48 5.95
C GLN A 255 7.28 -18.94 4.96
N CYS A 256 6.70 -18.01 4.20
CA CYS A 256 5.72 -18.34 3.16
C CYS A 256 6.44 -18.85 1.90
N ASN A 257 7.15 -19.98 2.01
CA ASN A 257 8.26 -20.32 1.12
C ASN A 257 8.09 -21.64 0.32
N LEU A 258 6.86 -22.15 0.14
CA LEU A 258 6.65 -23.29 -0.76
C LEU A 258 6.99 -22.94 -2.22
N ARG A 259 6.81 -21.68 -2.62
CA ARG A 259 7.32 -21.02 -3.84
C ARG A 259 7.16 -19.50 -3.70
N ASP A 260 7.90 -18.73 -4.48
CA ASP A 260 7.72 -17.28 -4.60
C ASP A 260 6.69 -16.93 -5.70
N ILE A 261 6.28 -15.65 -5.78
CA ILE A 261 5.35 -15.19 -6.81
C ILE A 261 6.03 -15.16 -8.18
N ARG A 262 7.24 -14.59 -8.27
CA ARG A 262 7.91 -14.33 -9.55
C ARG A 262 8.20 -15.60 -10.36
N HIS A 263 8.57 -16.71 -9.72
CA HIS A 263 8.90 -17.97 -10.41
C HIS A 263 7.80 -19.02 -10.25
N GLY A 264 7.02 -18.97 -9.17
CA GLY A 264 6.01 -19.99 -8.85
C GLY A 264 4.62 -19.76 -9.44
N TYR A 265 4.29 -18.51 -9.83
CA TYR A 265 2.96 -18.12 -10.26
C TYR A 265 3.02 -17.14 -11.45
N PRO A 266 3.19 -17.63 -12.69
CA PRO A 266 3.44 -16.77 -13.85
C PRO A 266 2.31 -15.76 -14.10
N ARG A 267 1.04 -16.12 -13.88
CA ARG A 267 -0.09 -15.20 -14.11
C ARG A 267 -0.24 -14.19 -12.99
N ILE A 268 -0.04 -14.59 -11.73
CA ILE A 268 0.02 -13.63 -10.61
C ILE A 268 1.20 -12.68 -10.79
N SER A 269 2.38 -13.19 -11.17
CA SER A 269 3.56 -12.37 -11.46
C SER A 269 3.26 -11.35 -12.56
N ARG A 270 2.66 -11.78 -13.67
CA ARG A 270 2.22 -10.87 -14.75
C ARG A 270 1.21 -9.84 -14.26
N TRP A 271 0.14 -10.27 -13.59
CA TRP A 271 -0.88 -9.37 -13.03
C TRP A 271 -0.27 -8.32 -12.10
N LEU A 272 0.65 -8.73 -11.22
CA LEU A 272 1.32 -7.84 -10.27
C LEU A 272 2.22 -6.83 -10.99
N ARG A 273 3.03 -7.29 -11.94
CA ARG A 273 3.93 -6.43 -12.74
C ARG A 273 3.13 -5.45 -13.59
N ASN A 274 2.06 -5.90 -14.23
CA ASN A 274 1.16 -5.04 -15.00
C ASN A 274 0.62 -3.90 -14.13
N ILE A 275 0.04 -4.20 -12.95
CA ILE A 275 -0.49 -3.17 -12.05
C ILE A 275 0.61 -2.23 -11.55
N TYR A 276 1.77 -2.77 -11.18
CA TYR A 276 2.87 -1.98 -10.63
C TYR A 276 3.45 -1.01 -11.67
N TRP A 277 3.68 -1.48 -12.90
CA TRP A 277 4.37 -0.71 -13.94
C TRP A 277 3.43 0.10 -14.85
N ASP A 278 2.13 -0.18 -14.86
CA ASP A 278 1.15 0.59 -15.63
C ASP A 278 1.12 2.05 -15.17
N GLN A 279 1.46 2.97 -16.08
CA GLN A 279 1.46 4.42 -15.88
C GLN A 279 0.32 5.11 -16.63
N THR A 280 -0.62 4.36 -17.19
CA THR A 280 -1.80 4.92 -17.88
C THR A 280 -2.82 5.47 -16.88
N ASP A 281 -3.89 6.06 -17.40
CA ASP A 281 -5.01 6.56 -16.60
C ASP A 281 -5.71 5.47 -15.77
N ARG A 282 -5.58 4.19 -16.18
CA ARG A 282 -6.18 3.03 -15.48
C ARG A 282 -5.68 2.89 -14.04
N THR A 283 -4.45 3.33 -13.79
CA THR A 283 -3.78 3.28 -12.47
C THR A 283 -3.49 4.67 -11.91
N ASN A 284 -4.19 5.69 -12.40
CA ASN A 284 -3.94 7.10 -12.06
C ASN A 284 -2.44 7.44 -12.16
N ASN A 285 -1.86 7.26 -13.35
CA ASN A 285 -0.48 7.60 -13.63
C ASN A 285 0.53 6.87 -12.72
N GLY A 286 0.35 5.54 -12.53
CA GLY A 286 1.31 4.71 -11.82
C GLY A 286 1.27 4.83 -10.29
N VAL A 287 0.09 5.06 -9.71
CA VAL A 287 -0.07 5.21 -8.26
C VAL A 287 0.42 4.01 -7.47
N PHE A 288 0.28 2.80 -8.02
CA PHE A 288 0.68 1.55 -7.38
C PHE A 288 2.19 1.50 -7.14
N LYS A 289 3.02 1.87 -8.13
CA LYS A 289 4.46 2.03 -7.96
C LYS A 289 4.80 3.20 -7.03
N LYS A 290 4.16 4.37 -7.21
CA LYS A 290 4.43 5.58 -6.39
C LYS A 290 4.17 5.38 -4.89
N THR A 291 3.37 4.38 -4.53
CA THR A 291 3.00 4.06 -3.14
C THR A 291 3.63 2.75 -2.63
N SER A 292 4.49 2.13 -3.43
CA SER A 292 5.17 0.88 -3.08
C SER A 292 6.64 1.09 -2.74
N PHE A 293 7.02 0.79 -1.49
CA PHE A 293 8.35 1.09 -0.96
C PHE A 293 9.02 -0.17 -0.40
N PHE A 294 9.77 -0.89 -1.22
CA PHE A 294 10.33 -2.20 -0.86
C PHE A 294 11.31 -2.17 0.31
N GLU A 295 12.15 -1.14 0.40
CA GLU A 295 13.06 -0.96 1.54
C GLU A 295 12.29 -0.78 2.86
N ILE A 296 11.15 -0.08 2.82
CA ILE A 296 10.25 0.07 3.97
C ILE A 296 9.59 -1.27 4.32
N TYR A 297 9.20 -2.06 3.32
CA TYR A 297 8.62 -3.38 3.55
C TYR A 297 9.65 -4.27 4.26
N LYS A 298 10.85 -4.40 3.68
CA LYS A 298 11.95 -5.16 4.27
C LYS A 298 12.24 -4.68 5.69
N TYR A 299 12.48 -3.38 5.88
CA TYR A 299 12.81 -2.82 7.20
C TYR A 299 11.71 -3.04 8.24
N GLY A 300 10.49 -2.61 7.95
CA GLY A 300 9.39 -2.64 8.90
C GLY A 300 9.04 -4.05 9.35
N TYR A 301 8.98 -5.01 8.41
CA TYR A 301 8.72 -6.40 8.75
C TYR A 301 9.87 -7.01 9.55
N TYR A 302 11.13 -6.85 9.10
CA TYR A 302 12.29 -7.41 9.81
C TYR A 302 12.41 -6.86 11.23
N LYS A 303 12.21 -5.56 11.40
CA LYS A 303 12.19 -4.93 12.73
C LYS A 303 11.08 -5.50 13.61
N ALA A 304 9.87 -5.64 13.09
CA ALA A 304 8.74 -6.21 13.84
C ALA A 304 9.00 -7.67 14.26
N LYS A 305 9.55 -8.50 13.37
CA LYS A 305 9.88 -9.91 13.69
C LYS A 305 10.99 -10.01 14.74
N HIS A 306 12.01 -9.17 14.67
CA HIS A 306 13.06 -9.17 15.69
C HIS A 306 12.51 -8.71 17.05
N ARG A 307 11.67 -7.67 17.09
CA ARG A 307 10.95 -7.31 18.33
C ARG A 307 10.15 -8.49 18.88
N GLN A 308 9.45 -9.25 18.04
CA GLN A 308 8.76 -10.47 18.46
C GLN A 308 9.72 -11.49 19.10
N LEU A 309 10.88 -11.74 18.49
CA LEU A 309 11.88 -12.71 18.98
C LEU A 309 12.57 -12.26 20.27
N TYR A 310 12.77 -10.96 20.46
CA TYR A 310 13.49 -10.38 21.61
C TYR A 310 12.54 -9.72 22.64
N GLY A 311 11.34 -10.27 22.82
CA GLY A 311 10.43 -9.90 23.92
C GLY A 311 9.93 -8.45 23.86
N GLY A 312 9.87 -7.85 22.68
CA GLY A 312 9.47 -6.47 22.44
C GLY A 312 10.57 -5.42 22.65
N SER A 313 11.80 -5.84 22.97
CA SER A 313 12.93 -4.92 23.12
C SER A 313 13.41 -4.40 21.77
N ASP A 314 13.75 -3.12 21.72
CA ASP A 314 14.50 -2.48 20.63
C ASP A 314 16.01 -2.41 20.86
N LEU A 315 16.45 -2.86 22.03
CA LEU A 315 17.82 -2.75 22.49
C LEU A 315 18.53 -4.10 22.42
N GLY A 316 19.84 -4.05 22.13
CA GLY A 316 20.73 -5.20 22.24
C GLY A 316 20.82 -6.09 21.00
N TRP A 317 20.26 -5.67 19.86
CA TRP A 317 20.33 -6.43 18.60
C TRP A 317 20.35 -5.51 17.38
N ASN A 318 20.98 -5.97 16.30
CA ASN A 318 21.01 -5.28 15.01
C ASN A 318 19.97 -5.89 14.08
N VAL A 319 19.21 -5.06 13.35
CA VAL A 319 18.30 -5.54 12.31
C VAL A 319 19.15 -5.97 11.09
N VAL A 320 19.17 -7.26 10.76
CA VAL A 320 19.72 -7.74 9.49
C VAL A 320 18.63 -7.73 8.44
N LEU A 321 18.81 -6.91 7.39
CA LEU A 321 17.89 -6.85 6.26
C LEU A 321 18.42 -7.72 5.10
N PRO A 322 17.63 -8.68 4.59
CA PRO A 322 17.97 -9.35 3.35
C PRO A 322 18.06 -8.33 2.21
N ARG A 323 19.08 -8.49 1.36
CA ARG A 323 19.19 -7.70 0.12
C ARG A 323 18.24 -8.20 -0.96
N GLY A 324 18.00 -9.51 -0.96
CA GLY A 324 17.08 -10.14 -1.89
C GLY A 324 15.61 -9.85 -1.60
N PRO A 325 14.74 -10.16 -2.56
CA PRO A 325 15.09 -10.56 -3.93
C PRO A 325 15.59 -9.35 -4.77
N VAL A 326 16.37 -9.61 -5.82
CA VAL A 326 16.88 -8.57 -6.74
C VAL A 326 16.51 -8.96 -8.18
N PRO A 327 15.80 -8.10 -8.94
CA PRO A 327 15.19 -6.85 -8.50
C PRO A 327 14.02 -7.10 -7.52
N ASP A 328 13.56 -6.06 -6.82
CA ASP A 328 12.39 -6.17 -5.94
C ASP A 328 11.13 -6.57 -6.71
N ILE A 329 10.97 -6.01 -7.92
CA ILE A 329 9.93 -6.34 -8.90
C ILE A 329 10.58 -6.38 -10.29
N GLU A 330 10.34 -7.44 -11.05
CA GLU A 330 10.89 -7.59 -12.39
C GLU A 330 10.25 -6.58 -13.35
N PRO A 331 10.99 -6.12 -14.37
CA PRO A 331 10.41 -5.27 -15.41
C PRO A 331 9.32 -6.01 -16.18
N LEU A 332 8.54 -5.24 -16.94
CA LEU A 332 7.66 -5.80 -17.96
C LEU A 332 8.49 -6.37 -19.11
N THR A 333 7.95 -7.35 -19.81
CA THR A 333 8.47 -7.74 -21.13
C THR A 333 7.96 -6.77 -22.19
N ASP A 334 8.61 -6.71 -23.36
CA ASP A 334 8.17 -5.87 -24.49
C ASP A 334 6.71 -6.15 -24.88
N GLU A 335 6.26 -7.41 -24.78
CA GLU A 335 4.87 -7.80 -25.04
C GLU A 335 3.91 -7.22 -24.00
N GLU A 336 4.28 -7.26 -22.72
CA GLU A 336 3.46 -6.72 -21.63
C GLU A 336 3.41 -5.19 -21.68
N GLU A 337 4.52 -4.52 -22.00
CA GLU A 337 4.56 -3.06 -22.23
C GLU A 337 3.64 -2.66 -23.40
N ALA A 338 3.68 -3.42 -24.49
CA ALA A 338 2.81 -3.18 -25.65
C ALA A 338 1.32 -3.41 -25.31
N GLN A 339 0.98 -4.41 -24.49
CA GLN A 339 -0.38 -4.67 -24.06
C GLN A 339 -0.94 -3.57 -23.15
N ILE A 340 -0.11 -2.99 -22.27
CA ILE A 340 -0.51 -1.86 -21.42
C ILE A 340 -0.68 -0.59 -22.25
N SER A 341 0.26 -0.30 -23.16
CA SER A 341 0.27 0.94 -23.96
C SER A 341 -0.74 0.92 -25.13
N GLY A 342 -1.00 -0.26 -25.70
CA GLY A 342 -1.87 -0.44 -26.87
C GLY A 342 -3.37 -0.35 -26.57
N GLY A 343 -3.78 -0.28 -25.29
CA GLY A 343 -5.15 0.00 -24.89
C GLY A 343 -5.61 1.44 -25.15
N THR A 344 -4.70 2.32 -25.56
CA THR A 344 -4.95 3.73 -25.87
C THR A 344 -4.54 4.06 -27.30
N VAL A 345 -5.27 3.54 -28.31
CA VAL A 345 -5.24 4.11 -29.66
C VAL A 345 -6.65 4.15 -30.24
N SER A 346 -7.25 5.33 -30.22
CA SER A 346 -8.27 5.72 -31.19
C SER A 346 -7.68 5.55 -32.59
N SER A 347 -8.35 4.77 -33.45
CA SER A 347 -7.90 4.49 -34.82
C SER A 347 -7.51 5.76 -35.59
N PRO A 348 -6.36 5.80 -36.29
CA PRO A 348 -6.09 6.86 -37.23
C PRO A 348 -6.88 6.62 -38.51
N THR A 349 -7.78 7.56 -38.82
CA THR A 349 -8.33 7.71 -40.17
C THR A 349 -7.20 8.01 -41.16
N ASN A 350 -7.15 7.26 -42.25
CA ASN A 350 -6.25 7.44 -43.38
C ASN A 350 -6.22 8.88 -43.90
N GLY A 351 -5.02 9.43 -44.06
CA GLY A 351 -4.75 10.67 -44.80
C GLY A 351 -3.27 10.80 -45.12
N ALA A 352 -2.92 10.71 -46.41
CA ALA A 352 -1.56 10.74 -46.96
C ALA A 352 -0.87 12.13 -46.84
N PRO A 353 0.47 12.21 -47.02
CA PRO A 353 1.26 13.37 -46.64
C PRO A 353 1.48 14.36 -47.80
N THR A 354 1.53 15.66 -47.50
CA THR A 354 2.10 16.67 -48.39
C THR A 354 2.74 17.82 -47.61
N GLY A 355 3.96 18.18 -48.00
CA GLY A 355 4.32 19.59 -48.21
C GLY A 355 5.21 20.27 -47.16
N ILE A 356 6.46 20.51 -47.57
CA ILE A 356 7.50 21.35 -46.94
C ILE A 356 7.14 22.86 -47.06
N ILE A 357 7.56 23.70 -46.10
CA ILE A 357 8.38 24.94 -46.28
C ILE A 357 8.60 25.68 -44.93
N ALA A 358 9.81 26.26 -44.83
CA ALA A 358 10.48 26.88 -43.71
C ALA A 358 10.07 28.34 -43.38
N GLY A 359 10.47 28.82 -42.18
CA GLY A 359 10.78 30.25 -41.98
C GLY A 359 10.66 30.85 -40.55
N MET A 360 11.83 31.13 -39.94
CA MET A 360 12.18 32.27 -39.06
C MET A 360 12.05 32.22 -37.50
N SER A 361 13.25 32.30 -36.88
CA SER A 361 13.72 32.83 -35.56
C SER A 361 12.89 33.95 -34.88
N ILE A 362 12.95 34.28 -33.57
CA ILE A 362 13.98 34.18 -32.49
C ILE A 362 13.34 34.47 -31.10
N ASN A 363 13.96 33.92 -30.05
CA ASN A 363 14.21 34.42 -28.67
C ASN A 363 13.24 34.23 -27.47
N GLU A 364 13.78 33.43 -26.54
CA GLU A 364 13.93 33.60 -25.08
C GLU A 364 12.73 33.45 -24.13
N ALA A 365 12.73 32.33 -23.40
CA ALA A 365 12.81 32.22 -21.93
C ALA A 365 11.91 31.12 -21.34
N ALA A 366 12.40 29.88 -21.31
CA ALA A 366 12.04 28.86 -20.30
C ALA A 366 13.01 27.68 -20.44
N ALA A 367 13.77 27.38 -19.38
CA ALA A 367 14.55 26.15 -19.32
C ALA A 367 13.58 24.95 -19.31
N ALA A 368 13.61 24.16 -20.38
CA ALA A 368 12.71 23.05 -20.62
C ALA A 368 13.11 21.82 -19.79
N ASP A 369 12.14 21.29 -19.04
CA ASP A 369 12.08 19.88 -18.62
C ASP A 369 11.50 19.10 -19.81
N LEU A 370 12.35 18.44 -20.58
CA LEU A 370 11.93 17.62 -21.73
C LEU A 370 11.56 16.22 -21.23
N GLY A 371 10.34 15.79 -21.56
CA GLY A 371 9.74 14.53 -21.12
C GLY A 371 10.43 13.26 -21.63
N ASP A 372 10.08 12.14 -21.00
CA ASP A 372 10.67 10.78 -21.09
C ASP A 372 10.60 10.09 -22.47
N GLU A 373 10.14 10.78 -23.53
CA GLU A 373 9.85 10.17 -24.83
C GLU A 373 11.10 9.84 -25.68
N ASP A 374 12.25 10.46 -25.42
CA ASP A 374 13.47 10.30 -26.23
C ASP A 374 14.62 9.50 -25.57
N MET A 375 14.40 8.87 -24.41
CA MET A 375 15.47 8.15 -23.71
C MET A 375 15.55 6.66 -24.07
N SER A 376 16.75 6.20 -24.42
CA SER A 376 17.02 4.78 -24.66
C SER A 376 16.86 3.92 -23.39
N PRO A 377 16.56 2.61 -23.50
CA PRO A 377 16.43 1.70 -22.36
C PRO A 377 17.65 1.70 -21.43
N LYS A 378 18.86 1.90 -21.98
CA LYS A 378 20.10 2.01 -21.20
C LYS A 378 20.16 3.29 -20.36
N GLN A 379 19.68 4.41 -20.88
CA GLN A 379 19.61 5.69 -20.15
C GLN A 379 18.52 5.68 -19.06
N ARG A 380 17.40 4.99 -19.31
CA ARG A 380 16.38 4.73 -18.28
C ARG A 380 16.93 3.85 -17.16
N LEU A 381 17.73 2.84 -17.50
CA LEU A 381 18.42 1.99 -16.52
C LEU A 381 19.46 2.77 -15.71
N GLU A 382 20.24 3.66 -16.34
CA GLU A 382 21.20 4.54 -15.66
C GLU A 382 20.49 5.55 -14.72
N ARG A 383 19.34 6.08 -15.12
CA ARG A 383 18.48 6.95 -14.27
C ARG A 383 17.81 6.19 -13.12
N ALA A 384 17.51 4.90 -13.29
CA ALA A 384 17.07 4.03 -12.21
C ALA A 384 18.21 3.71 -11.23
N THR A 385 19.45 3.57 -11.72
CA THR A 385 20.62 3.43 -10.85
C THR A 385 20.97 4.69 -10.09
N THR A 386 20.70 5.90 -10.61
CA THR A 386 20.87 7.14 -9.83
C THR A 386 19.87 7.25 -8.68
N HIS A 387 18.64 6.74 -8.82
CA HIS A 387 17.70 6.58 -7.69
C HIS A 387 18.21 5.53 -6.68
N GLY A 388 18.83 4.45 -7.16
CA GLY A 388 19.53 3.49 -6.32
C GLY A 388 20.73 4.08 -5.56
N ASP A 389 21.44 5.03 -6.16
CA ASP A 389 22.57 5.73 -5.55
C ASP A 389 22.13 6.87 -4.60
N GLU A 390 20.98 7.50 -4.86
CA GLU A 390 20.31 8.36 -3.88
C GLU A 390 19.83 7.53 -2.67
N ASN A 391 19.24 6.36 -2.89
CA ASN A 391 18.85 5.44 -1.81
C ASN A 391 20.06 4.90 -1.02
N LYS A 392 21.23 4.72 -1.67
CA LYS A 392 22.49 4.43 -0.97
C LYS A 392 23.02 5.63 -0.18
N LYS A 393 22.83 6.87 -0.64
CA LYS A 393 23.13 8.09 0.14
C LYS A 393 22.24 8.16 1.38
N TRP A 394 20.94 7.84 1.25
CA TRP A 394 20.00 7.69 2.36
C TRP A 394 20.44 6.61 3.37
N TYR A 395 20.82 5.42 2.91
CA TYR A 395 21.31 4.34 3.78
C TYR A 395 22.63 4.70 4.50
N LYS A 396 23.56 5.36 3.81
CA LYS A 396 24.80 5.87 4.44
C LYS A 396 24.51 6.99 5.43
N ALA A 397 23.53 7.85 5.17
CA ALA A 397 23.09 8.89 6.09
C ALA A 397 22.43 8.29 7.35
N ALA A 398 21.52 7.31 7.19
CA ALA A 398 20.88 6.59 8.29
C ALA A 398 21.90 5.86 9.20
N LYS A 399 22.86 5.13 8.61
CA LYS A 399 23.94 4.48 9.38
C LYS A 399 24.91 5.46 10.04
N LYS A 400 25.18 6.61 9.41
CA LYS A 400 26.05 7.65 9.99
C LYS A 400 25.35 8.33 11.17
N ALA A 401 24.04 8.55 11.08
CA ALA A 401 23.21 9.06 12.17
C ALA A 401 23.15 8.09 13.37
N GLU A 402 22.98 6.78 13.12
CA GLU A 402 23.04 5.75 14.17
C GLU A 402 24.38 5.69 14.91
N LYS A 403 25.49 5.96 14.20
CA LYS A 403 26.85 5.90 14.78
C LYS A 403 27.26 7.18 15.52
N GLN A 404 26.67 8.32 15.16
CA GLN A 404 26.96 9.61 15.80
C GLN A 404 26.09 9.89 17.04
N ALA A 405 24.90 9.28 17.12
CA ALA A 405 24.00 9.38 18.27
C ALA A 405 24.35 8.37 19.37
N GLY A 406 25.60 8.40 19.86
CA GLY A 406 26.05 7.61 21.01
C GLY A 406 24.98 7.61 22.10
N ALA A 407 24.66 6.42 22.59
CA ALA A 407 23.51 6.10 23.44
C ALA A 407 22.92 7.30 24.21
N ALA A 408 21.62 7.51 23.99
CA ALA A 408 20.73 8.52 24.56
C ALA A 408 20.44 9.71 23.65
N ASN A 409 19.14 9.87 23.40
CA ASN A 409 18.44 11.08 22.99
C ASN A 409 19.06 11.87 21.83
N MET A 410 18.46 11.78 20.64
CA MET A 410 17.87 12.94 19.97
C MET A 410 17.42 12.67 18.53
N HIS A 411 16.37 13.41 18.14
CA HIS A 411 16.27 14.26 16.95
C HIS A 411 17.17 13.92 15.75
N LEU A 412 16.53 13.73 14.59
CA LEU A 412 16.92 14.19 13.23
C LEU A 412 15.86 13.57 12.28
N ALA A 413 15.03 14.31 11.51
CA ALA A 413 15.38 15.30 10.50
C ALA A 413 16.41 14.77 9.47
N LEU A 414 15.98 13.78 8.69
CA LEU A 414 15.70 13.87 7.25
C LEU A 414 15.48 12.44 6.76
#